data_AF-A0A5R9L5K8-F1
#
_entry.id   AF-A0A5R9L5K8-F1
#
_cell.length_a   1.000
_cell.length_b   1.000
_cell.length_c   1.000
_cell.angle_alpha   90.00
_cell.angle_beta   90.00
_cell.angle_gamma   90.00
#
_symmetry.space_group_name_H-M   'P 1'
#
loop_
_entity.id
_entity.type
_entity.pdbx_description
1 polymer ?
#
loop_
_entity_poly.entity_id
_entity_poly.type
_entity_poly.pdbx_seq_one_letter_code
_entity_poly.pdbx_strand_id
1 'polypeptide(L)' 'MPVWAFHGARDRLAPVSGTRDMIAAIKKAGGNPRYSEFSQAGHDIWSDVRNTPGLMDWLFAQQRK' A
#
# COMPACT_ATOMS: atom_id res chain seq x y z
N MET A 1 2.10 -4.06 13.99
CA MET A 1 1.60 -4.77 12.80
C MET A 1 2.22 -4.11 11.58
N PRO A 2 3.00 -4.82 10.77
CA PRO A 2 3.58 -4.26 9.54
C PRO A 2 2.50 -4.12 8.47
N VAL A 3 2.53 -3.00 7.74
CA VAL A 3 1.57 -2.69 6.68
C VAL A 3 2.34 -2.17 5.47
N TRP A 4 2.03 -2.69 4.28
CA TRP A 4 2.42 -2.11 3.00
C TRP A 4 1.18 -2.03 2.12
N ALA A 5 0.66 -0.81 1.94
CA ALA A 5 -0.52 -0.56 1.12
C ALA A 5 -0.11 -0.18 -0.32
N PHE A 6 -0.95 -0.57 -1.27
CA PHE A 6 -0.79 -0.28 -2.70
C PHE A 6 -2.11 0.29 -3.22
N HIS A 7 -2.07 1.33 -4.06
CA HIS A 7 -3.28 1.91 -4.65
C HIS A 7 -3.02 2.53 -6.02
N GLY A 8 -4.00 2.45 -6.92
CA GLY A 8 -3.97 3.18 -8.20
C GLY A 8 -4.54 4.60 -8.06
N ALA A 9 -3.79 5.63 -8.44
CA ALA A 9 -4.21 7.02 -8.24
C ALA A 9 -5.48 7.41 -9.05
N ARG A 10 -5.83 6.63 -10.08
CA ARG A 10 -6.99 6.84 -10.95
C ARG A 10 -8.11 5.83 -10.69
N ASP A 11 -8.07 5.08 -9.59
CA ASP A 11 -9.14 4.18 -9.20
C ASP A 11 -10.45 4.96 -9.00
N ARG A 12 -11.46 4.60 -9.80
CA ARG A 12 -12.81 5.19 -9.77
C ARG A 12 -13.81 4.36 -8.95
N LEU A 13 -13.46 3.11 -8.61
CA LEU A 13 -14.29 2.22 -7.80
C LEU A 13 -13.98 2.41 -6.32
N ALA A 14 -12.70 2.57 -5.97
CA ALA A 14 -12.25 2.88 -4.62
C ALA A 14 -11.35 4.13 -4.63
N PRO A 15 -11.86 5.31 -4.26
CA PRO A 15 -11.07 6.54 -4.27
C PRO A 15 -9.78 6.42 -3.45
N VAL A 16 -8.66 6.82 -4.06
CA VAL A 16 -7.32 6.74 -3.44
C VAL A 16 -7.19 7.48 -2.11
N SER A 17 -8.08 8.46 -1.84
CA SER A 17 -8.14 9.17 -0.56
C SER A 17 -8.32 8.23 0.62
N GLY A 18 -9.12 7.16 0.49
CA GLY A 18 -9.32 6.22 1.60
C GLY A 18 -8.03 5.57 2.08
N THR A 19 -7.16 5.17 1.15
CA THR A 19 -5.85 4.60 1.48
C THR A 19 -4.90 5.67 2.03
N ARG A 20 -4.91 6.89 1.47
CA ARG A 20 -4.12 8.01 1.99
C ARG A 20 -4.49 8.36 3.44
N ASP A 21 -5.79 8.41 3.74
CA ASP A 21 -6.32 8.69 5.08
C ASP A 21 -5.93 7.59 6.08
N MET A 22 -6.05 6.32 5.68
CA MET A 22 -5.58 5.19 6.48
C MET A 22 -4.07 5.28 6.78
N ILE A 23 -3.24 5.56 5.77
CA ILE A 23 -1.80 5.71 5.94
C ILE A 23 -1.47 6.88 6.89
N ALA A 24 -2.16 8.01 6.75
CA ALA A 24 -2.01 9.15 7.64
C ALA A 24 -2.40 8.81 9.09
N ALA A 25 -3.52 8.09 9.28
CA ALA A 25 -3.98 7.66 10.59
C ALA A 25 -2.99 6.71 11.28
N ILE A 26 -2.45 5.72 10.55
CA ILE A 26 -1.44 4.79 11.08
C ILE A 26 -0.18 5.55 11.49
N LYS A 27 0.31 6.48 10.65
CA LYS A 27 1.47 7.33 10.98
C LYS A 27 1.21 8.18 12.23
N LYS A 28 0.03 8.79 12.34
CA LYS A 28 -0.38 9.59 13.51
C LYS A 28 -0.44 8.75 14.78
N ALA A 29 -0.79 7.48 14.69
CA ALA A 29 -0.79 6.53 15.80
C ALA A 29 0.61 5.98 16.16
N GLY A 30 1.68 6.47 15.51
CA GLY A 30 3.05 6.02 15.74
C GLY A 30 3.46 4.75 14.97
N GLY A 31 2.63 4.28 14.04
CA GLY A 31 2.96 3.18 13.14
C GLY A 31 3.87 3.62 11.99
N ASN A 32 4.50 2.65 11.33
CA ASN A 32 5.39 2.89 10.19
C ASN A 32 4.94 2.08 8.95
N PRO A 33 3.83 2.49 8.29
CA PRO A 33 3.34 1.80 7.12
C PRO A 33 4.16 2.16 5.88
N ARG A 34 4.35 1.20 4.99
CA ARG A 34 4.80 1.45 3.61
C ARG A 34 3.58 1.76 2.73
N TYR A 35 3.76 2.65 1.77
CA TYR A 35 2.72 3.01 0.81
C TYR A 35 3.31 3.21 -0.57
N SER A 36 2.77 2.51 -1.56
CA SER A 36 3.10 2.66 -2.98
C SER A 36 1.86 3.06 -3.76
N GLU A 37 1.92 4.18 -4.46
CA GLU A 37 0.81 4.70 -5.26
C GLU A 37 1.19 4.71 -6.74
N PHE A 38 0.39 4.06 -7.58
CA PHE A 38 0.59 3.98 -9.02
C PHE A 38 -0.14 5.13 -9.72
N SER A 39 0.60 6.17 -10.10
CA SER A 39 0.08 7.47 -10.56
C SER A 39 -0.85 7.41 -11.79
N GLN A 40 -0.71 6.37 -12.62
CA GLN A 40 -1.50 6.20 -13.84
C GLN A 40 -2.48 5.03 -13.79
N ALA A 41 -2.46 4.21 -12.73
CA ALA A 41 -3.26 3.00 -12.66
C ALA A 41 -4.65 3.25 -12.06
N GLY A 42 -5.62 2.44 -12.51
CA GLY A 42 -6.99 2.40 -12.01
C GLY A 42 -7.13 1.38 -10.87
N HIS A 43 -8.25 0.66 -10.86
CA HIS A 43 -8.55 -0.33 -9.82
C HIS A 43 -7.67 -1.59 -9.89
N ASP A 44 -7.39 -2.07 -11.10
CA ASP A 44 -6.60 -3.29 -11.29
C ASP A 44 -5.11 -2.99 -11.31
N ILE A 45 -4.47 -3.15 -10.16
CA ILE A 45 -3.03 -2.91 -9.96
C ILE A 45 -2.25 -4.19 -9.66
N TRP A 46 -2.87 -5.38 -9.76
CA TRP A 46 -2.28 -6.62 -9.28
C TRP A 46 -1.00 -7.01 -10.02
N SER A 47 -0.87 -6.62 -11.29
CA SER A 47 0.37 -6.81 -12.05
C SER A 47 1.50 -5.92 -11.50
N ASP A 48 1.24 -4.64 -11.27
CA ASP A 48 2.22 -3.69 -10.75
C ASP A 48 2.66 -4.03 -9.32
N VAL A 49 1.72 -4.47 -8.49
CA VAL A 49 2.01 -4.97 -7.14
C VAL A 49 2.94 -6.19 -7.21
N ARG A 50 2.61 -7.20 -8.02
CA ARG A 50 3.46 -8.40 -8.18
C ARG A 50 4.86 -8.08 -8.69
N ASN A 51 5.00 -7.05 -9.52
CA ASN A 51 6.29 -6.61 -10.05
C ASN A 51 7.04 -5.64 -9.12
N THR A 52 6.49 -5.30 -7.95
CA THR A 52 7.17 -4.42 -7.00
C THR A 52 8.42 -5.09 -6.44
N PRO A 53 9.62 -4.53 -6.66
CA PRO A 53 10.86 -5.12 -6.16
C PRO A 53 10.86 -5.27 -4.64
N GLY A 54 11.28 -6.44 -4.17
CA GLY A 54 11.38 -6.75 -2.73
C GLY A 54 10.04 -6.92 -2.02
N LEU A 55 8.91 -7.01 -2.73
CA LEU A 55 7.61 -7.29 -2.11
C LEU A 55 7.63 -8.61 -1.33
N MET A 56 8.13 -9.68 -1.95
CA MET A 56 8.18 -11.01 -1.32
C MET A 56 9.16 -11.02 -0.14
N ASP A 57 10.35 -10.46 -0.30
CA ASP A 57 11.34 -10.35 0.77
C ASP A 57 10.77 -9.59 1.97
N TRP A 58 10.08 -8.46 1.73
CA TRP A 58 9.41 -7.72 2.78
C TRP A 58 8.31 -8.55 3.44
N LEU A 59 7.44 -9.19 2.66
CA LEU A 59 6.31 -9.95 3.19
C LEU A 59 6.78 -11.06 4.14
N PHE A 60 7.80 -11.82 3.74
CA PHE A 60 8.32 -12.95 4.52
C PHE A 60 9.29 -12.54 5.65
N ALA A 61 9.81 -11.32 5.63
CA ALA A 61 10.60 -10.79 6.75
C ALA A 61 9.76 -10.43 7.99
N GLN A 62 8.42 -10.41 7.88
CA GLN A 62 7.55 -10.01 8.97
C GLN A 62 7.35 -11.15 9.98
N GLN A 63 7.47 -10.83 11.26
CA GLN A 63 7.21 -11.76 12.36
C GLN A 63 6.27 -11.12 13.37
N ARG A 64 5.37 -11.94 13.93
CA ARG A 64 4.57 -11.53 15.08
C ARG A 64 5.51 -11.46 16.29
N LYS A 65 5.62 -10.28 16.89
CA LYS A 65 6.24 -10.14 18.21
C LYS A 65 5.32 -10.70 19.29
#